data_AF-A0A7S3TSM7-F1
#
_entry.id   AF-A0A7S3TSM7-F1
#
_cell.length_a   1.000
_cell.length_b   1.000
_cell.length_c   1.000
_cell.angle_alpha   90.00
_cell.angle_beta   90.00
_cell.angle_gamma   90.00
#
_symmetry.space_group_name_H-M   'P 1'
#
loop_
_entity.id
_entity.type
_entity.pdbx_description
1 polymer ?
#
loop_
_entity_poly.entity_id
_entity_poly.type
_entity_poly.pdbx_seq_one_letter_code
_entity_poly.pdbx_strand_id
1 'polypeptide(L)'
;EPLAGRHQVYKYYGTFTRSLLTMFELTLANWIPATRVLAENVGEWWGLVMVIYKMIMGFAVIQVITGVFMHETMNVASADQEMMVVKKNRAVKGHFKRMLRFFKEADTCGDGFISREEFKDILEKP
;
A
#
# COMPACT_ATOMS: atom_id res chain seq x y z
N GLU A 1 -21.54 31.14 34.37
CA GLU A 1 -22.99 31.35 34.16
C GLU A 1 -23.57 30.30 33.20
N PRO A 2 -24.81 29.82 33.41
CA PRO A 2 -25.43 28.79 32.58
C PRO A 2 -25.60 29.20 31.10
N LEU A 3 -25.63 30.50 30.79
CA LEU A 3 -25.69 31.02 29.42
C LEU A 3 -24.36 30.84 28.67
N ALA A 4 -23.22 31.00 29.35
CA ALA A 4 -21.90 30.85 28.74
C ALA A 4 -21.66 29.40 28.29
N GLY A 5 -22.05 28.42 29.11
CA GLY A 5 -21.94 27.00 28.76
C GLY A 5 -22.80 26.61 27.54
N ARG A 6 -24.04 27.10 27.48
CA ARG A 6 -24.91 26.90 26.31
C ARG A 6 -24.32 27.51 25.03
N HIS A 7 -23.71 28.70 25.12
CA HIS A 7 -23.07 29.32 23.97
C HIS A 7 -21.86 28.50 23.46
N GLN A 8 -21.07 27.93 24.38
CA GLN A 8 -19.96 27.05 24.01
C GLN A 8 -20.45 25.78 23.31
N VAL A 9 -21.47 25.11 23.86
CA VAL A 9 -22.06 23.92 23.21
C VAL A 9 -22.63 24.27 21.84
N TYR A 10 -23.31 25.42 21.70
CA TYR A 10 -23.85 25.88 20.41
C TYR A 10 -22.75 26.21 19.37
N LYS A 11 -21.57 26.65 19.82
CA LYS A 11 -20.44 26.92 18.93
C LYS A 11 -19.97 25.65 18.20
N TYR A 12 -19.96 24.52 18.90
CA TYR A 12 -19.53 23.23 18.34
C TYR A 12 -20.69 22.43 17.73
N TYR A 13 -21.84 22.37 18.41
CA TYR A 13 -22.94 21.43 18.08
C TYR A 13 -24.26 22.11 17.72
N GLY A 14 -24.29 23.44 17.60
CA GLY A 14 -25.53 24.19 17.43
C GLY A 14 -26.23 24.04 16.08
N THR A 15 -25.49 23.65 15.04
CA THR A 15 -26.03 23.42 13.69
C THR A 15 -25.42 22.17 13.07
N PHE A 16 -26.03 21.65 12.01
CA PHE A 16 -25.51 20.49 11.28
C PHE A 16 -24.08 20.71 10.80
N THR A 17 -23.80 21.83 10.12
CA THR A 17 -22.46 22.13 9.58
C THR A 17 -21.41 22.28 10.67
N ARG A 18 -21.76 22.89 11.81
CA ARG A 18 -20.85 23.01 12.97
C ARG A 18 -20.56 21.64 13.59
N SER A 19 -21.60 20.82 13.71
CA SER A 19 -21.45 19.45 14.21
C SER A 19 -20.60 18.61 13.25
N LEU A 20 -20.77 18.77 11.94
CA LEU A 20 -19.96 18.10 10.93
C LEU A 20 -18.48 18.48 11.04
N LEU A 21 -18.17 19.77 11.16
CA LEU A 21 -16.80 20.24 11.40
C LEU A 21 -16.24 19.70 12.72
N THR A 22 -17.05 19.69 13.77
CA THR A 22 -16.65 19.15 15.07
C THR A 22 -16.36 17.65 15.00
N MET A 23 -17.16 16.87 14.27
CA MET A 23 -16.92 15.44 14.06
C MET A 23 -15.64 15.19 13.24
N PHE A 24 -15.34 16.06 12.28
CA PHE A 24 -14.06 16.03 11.57
C PHE A 24 -12.88 16.30 12.53
N GLU A 25 -12.99 17.31 13.39
CA GLU A 25 -11.99 17.61 14.43
C GLU A 25 -11.81 16.45 15.43
N LEU A 26 -12.91 15.83 15.87
CA LEU A 26 -12.87 14.65 16.76
C LEU A 26 -12.13 13.47 16.11
N THR A 27 -12.29 13.30 14.80
CA THR A 27 -11.69 12.19 14.06
C THR A 27 -10.20 12.43 13.83
N LEU A 28 -9.82 13.61 13.33
CA LEU A 28 -8.50 13.86 12.76
C LEU A 28 -7.63 14.89 13.50
N ALA A 29 -8.21 15.70 14.39
CA ALA A 29 -7.51 16.81 15.06
C ALA A 29 -7.57 16.68 16.60
N ASN A 30 -7.58 17.82 17.30
CA ASN A 30 -7.64 17.86 18.75
C ASN A 30 -9.08 17.61 19.25
N TRP A 31 -9.32 16.41 19.77
CA TRP A 31 -10.62 15.98 20.26
C TRP A 31 -10.94 16.45 21.69
N ILE A 32 -9.94 16.88 22.48
CA ILE A 32 -10.14 17.21 23.90
C ILE A 32 -11.10 18.40 24.10
N PRO A 33 -10.97 19.55 23.40
CA PRO A 33 -11.86 20.69 23.60
C PRO A 33 -13.32 20.36 23.25
N ALA A 34 -13.54 19.70 22.11
CA ALA A 34 -14.88 19.36 21.62
C ALA A 34 -15.62 18.38 22.56
N THR A 35 -14.90 17.45 23.18
CA THR A 35 -15.47 16.47 24.13
C THR A 35 -15.68 17.05 25.51
N ARG A 36 -14.70 17.82 26.01
CA ARG A 36 -14.77 18.49 27.31
C ARG A 36 -15.92 19.49 27.40
N VAL A 37 -16.22 20.21 26.30
CA VAL A 37 -17.37 21.12 26.22
C VAL A 37 -18.69 20.39 26.48
N LEU A 38 -18.89 19.14 26.03
CA LEU A 38 -20.10 18.37 26.40
C LEU A 38 -20.04 17.87 27.84
N ALA A 39 -18.91 17.32 28.26
CA ALA A 39 -18.77 16.73 29.59
C ALA A 39 -19.02 17.77 30.69
N GLU A 40 -18.50 18.99 30.53
CA GLU A 40 -18.58 20.06 31.51
C GLU A 40 -19.90 20.85 31.44
N ASN A 41 -20.51 21.01 30.26
CA ASN A 41 -21.70 21.88 30.10
C ASN A 41 -23.02 21.13 29.91
N VAL A 42 -22.99 19.83 29.58
CA VAL A 42 -24.21 19.01 29.34
C VAL A 42 -24.31 17.89 30.37
N GLY A 43 -23.21 17.15 30.58
CA GLY A 43 -23.14 16.12 31.61
C GLY A 43 -22.00 15.14 31.39
N GLU A 44 -21.43 14.63 32.48
CA GLU A 44 -20.22 13.81 32.49
C GLU A 44 -20.33 12.53 31.65
N TRP A 45 -21.54 11.94 31.54
CA TRP A 45 -21.81 10.76 30.72
C TRP A 45 -21.44 10.96 29.23
N TRP A 46 -21.56 12.19 28.72
CA TRP A 46 -21.14 12.50 27.36
C TRP A 46 -19.63 12.33 27.15
N GLY A 47 -18.83 12.50 28.20
CA GLY A 47 -17.39 12.20 28.15
C GLY A 47 -17.14 10.73 27.81
N LEU A 48 -17.87 9.81 28.45
CA LEU A 48 -17.75 8.37 28.18
C LEU A 48 -18.18 8.03 26.74
N VAL A 49 -19.31 8.57 26.27
CA VAL A 49 -19.80 8.35 24.90
C VAL A 49 -18.76 8.82 23.87
N MET A 50 -18.15 9.99 24.10
CA MET A 50 -17.16 10.55 23.18
C MET A 50 -15.85 9.75 23.16
N VAL A 51 -15.41 9.22 24.31
CA VAL A 51 -14.24 8.33 24.38
C VAL A 51 -14.51 7.04 23.60
N ILE A 52 -15.68 6.43 23.77
CA ILE A 52 -16.07 5.22 23.01
C ILE A 52 -16.09 5.52 21.50
N TYR A 53 -16.70 6.65 21.09
CA TYR A 53 -16.67 7.10 19.71
C TYR A 53 -15.24 7.24 19.18
N LYS A 54 -14.34 7.85 19.97
CA LYS A 54 -12.94 8.04 19.58
C LYS A 54 -12.20 6.70 19.43
N MET A 55 -12.47 5.73 20.30
CA MET A 55 -11.89 4.39 20.18
C MET A 55 -12.38 3.67 18.93
N ILE A 56 -13.67 3.75 18.62
CA ILE A 56 -14.22 3.08 17.43
C ILE A 56 -13.73 3.78 16.16
N MET A 57 -13.97 5.08 16.00
CA MET A 57 -13.62 5.79 14.76
C MET A 57 -12.12 5.97 14.58
N GLY A 58 -11.39 6.27 15.67
CA GLY A 58 -9.95 6.46 15.64
C GLY A 58 -9.20 5.18 15.28
N PHE A 59 -9.62 4.03 15.79
CA PHE A 59 -9.00 2.77 15.41
C PHE A 59 -9.58 2.21 14.12
N ALA A 60 -10.90 2.10 13.97
CA ALA A 60 -11.49 1.42 12.82
C ALA A 60 -11.22 2.15 11.49
N VAL A 61 -11.45 3.46 11.40
CA VAL A 61 -11.31 4.18 10.13
C VAL A 61 -9.85 4.26 9.68
N ILE A 62 -8.95 4.61 10.60
CA ILE A 62 -7.52 4.73 10.28
C ILE A 62 -6.97 3.34 9.90
N GLN A 63 -7.29 2.28 10.64
CA GLN A 63 -6.81 0.94 10.33
C GLN A 63 -7.37 0.41 9.00
N VAL A 64 -8.63 0.70 8.67
CA VAL A 64 -9.20 0.34 7.37
C VAL A 64 -8.47 1.06 6.23
N ILE A 65 -8.24 2.37 6.36
CA ILE A 65 -7.51 3.14 5.35
C ILE A 65 -6.08 2.59 5.18
N THR A 66 -5.35 2.39 6.27
CA THR A 66 -4.00 1.82 6.25
C THR A 66 -3.99 0.42 5.63
N GLY A 67 -5.00 -0.41 5.94
CA GLY A 67 -5.16 -1.74 5.38
C GLY A 67 -5.37 -1.73 3.86
N VAL A 68 -6.20 -0.81 3.34
CA VAL A 68 -6.41 -0.65 1.90
C VAL A 68 -5.13 -0.21 1.20
N PHE A 69 -4.40 0.78 1.75
CA PHE A 69 -3.12 1.21 1.19
C PHE A 69 -2.07 0.09 1.19
N MET A 70 -2.00 -0.69 2.27
CA MET A 70 -1.11 -1.86 2.36
C MET A 70 -1.49 -2.94 1.34
N HIS A 71 -2.78 -3.22 1.17
CA HIS A 71 -3.27 -4.18 0.19
C HIS A 71 -2.87 -3.79 -1.24
N GLU A 72 -3.08 -2.52 -1.61
CA GLU A 72 -2.69 -2.02 -2.93
C GLU A 72 -1.17 -2.09 -3.13
N THR A 73 -0.40 -1.71 -2.09
CA THR A 73 1.07 -1.77 -2.13
C THR A 73 1.56 -3.21 -2.32
N MET A 74 0.96 -4.18 -1.61
CA MET A 74 1.28 -5.59 -1.76
C MET A 74 0.90 -6.14 -3.14
N ASN A 75 -0.22 -5.68 -3.70
CA ASN A 75 -0.67 -6.10 -5.04
C ASN A 75 0.31 -5.64 -6.12
N VAL A 76 0.74 -4.37 -6.09
CA VAL A 76 1.75 -3.83 -7.01
C VAL A 76 3.10 -4.54 -6.84
N ALA A 77 3.54 -4.74 -5.59
CA ALA A 77 4.78 -5.46 -5.31
C ALA A 77 4.75 -6.91 -5.82
N SER A 78 3.59 -7.59 -5.72
CA SER A 78 3.41 -8.96 -6.21
C SER A 78 3.42 -9.02 -7.74
N ALA A 79 2.76 -8.07 -8.41
CA ALA A 79 2.78 -7.98 -9.88
C ALA A 79 4.20 -7.77 -10.44
N ASP A 80 5.02 -6.97 -9.75
CA ASP A 80 6.43 -6.78 -10.12
C ASP A 80 7.25 -8.07 -9.98
N GLN A 81 7.02 -8.85 -8.92
CA GLN A 81 7.66 -10.16 -8.73
C GLN A 81 7.30 -11.14 -9.85
N GLU A 82 6.02 -11.26 -10.20
CA GLU A 82 5.57 -12.12 -11.30
C GLU A 82 6.21 -11.71 -12.63
N MET A 83 6.25 -10.41 -12.92
CA MET A 83 6.89 -9.88 -14.13
C MET A 83 8.39 -10.19 -14.16
N MET A 84 9.07 -10.15 -13.01
CA MET A 84 10.49 -10.50 -12.91
C MET A 84 10.73 -11.97 -13.26
N VAL A 85 9.88 -12.88 -12.78
CA VAL A 85 9.96 -14.32 -13.13
C VAL A 85 9.78 -14.53 -14.64
N VAL A 86 8.78 -13.87 -15.25
CA VAL A 86 8.56 -13.95 -16.71
C VAL A 86 9.76 -13.42 -17.49
N LYS A 87 10.35 -12.28 -17.08
CA LYS A 87 11.55 -11.72 -17.70
C LYS A 87 12.74 -12.68 -17.60
N LYS A 88 12.96 -13.28 -16.43
CA LYS A 88 14.04 -14.27 -16.21
C LYS A 88 13.86 -15.50 -17.10
N ASN A 89 12.65 -16.04 -17.17
CA ASN A 89 12.35 -17.20 -18.04
C ASN A 89 12.54 -16.88 -19.52
N ARG A 90 12.15 -15.68 -19.97
CA ARG A 90 12.41 -15.21 -21.34
C ARG A 90 13.91 -15.07 -21.62
N ALA A 91 14.69 -14.54 -20.68
CA ALA A 91 16.13 -14.42 -20.81
C ALA A 91 16.79 -15.80 -20.94
N VAL A 92 16.45 -16.76 -20.07
CA VAL A 92 16.97 -18.14 -20.13
C VAL A 92 16.64 -18.81 -21.47
N LYS A 93 15.39 -18.72 -21.94
CA LYS A 93 15.01 -19.24 -23.27
C LYS A 93 15.77 -18.56 -24.41
N GLY A 94 15.99 -17.25 -24.31
CA GLY A 94 16.79 -16.48 -25.25
C GLY A 94 18.25 -16.93 -25.30
N HIS A 95 18.88 -17.13 -24.13
CA HIS A 95 20.23 -17.68 -24.02
C HIS A 95 20.32 -19.09 -24.60
N PHE A 96 19.39 -19.97 -24.25
CA PHE A 96 19.35 -21.31 -24.80
C PHE A 96 19.23 -21.30 -26.33
N LYS A 97 18.37 -20.45 -26.90
CA LYS A 97 18.22 -20.35 -28.36
C LYS A 97 19.49 -19.83 -29.05
N ARG A 98 20.18 -18.85 -28.45
CA ARG A 98 21.45 -18.33 -28.98
C ARG A 98 22.55 -19.38 -28.89
N MET A 99 22.63 -20.08 -27.77
CA MET A 99 23.59 -21.14 -27.56
C MET A 99 23.34 -22.30 -28.53
N LEU A 100 22.10 -22.76 -28.67
CA LEU A 100 21.73 -23.79 -29.65
C LEU A 100 22.08 -23.38 -31.08
N ARG A 101 21.87 -22.11 -31.45
CA ARG A 101 22.28 -21.59 -32.76
C ARG A 101 23.80 -21.68 -32.93
N PHE A 102 24.56 -21.22 -31.93
CA PHE A 102 26.02 -21.31 -31.93
C PHE A 102 26.51 -22.75 -32.06
N PHE A 103 25.95 -23.68 -31.28
CA PHE A 103 26.28 -25.11 -31.36
C PHE A 103 25.98 -25.70 -32.74
N LYS A 104 24.85 -25.35 -33.35
CA LYS A 104 24.51 -25.77 -34.73
C LYS A 104 25.42 -25.18 -35.80
N GLU A 105 25.97 -24.00 -35.56
CA GLU A 105 26.91 -23.34 -36.48
C GLU A 105 28.34 -23.86 -36.31
N ALA A 106 28.64 -24.45 -35.15
CA ALA A 106 29.89 -25.13 -34.82
C ALA A 106 29.99 -26.56 -35.31
N ASP A 107 28.90 -27.31 -35.19
CA ASP A 107 28.80 -28.71 -35.61
C ASP A 107 28.71 -28.79 -37.14
N THR A 108 29.86 -28.80 -37.80
CA THR A 108 29.98 -28.89 -39.26
C THR A 108 29.81 -30.31 -39.78
N CYS A 109 30.11 -31.32 -38.96
CA CYS A 109 29.94 -32.72 -39.32
C CYS A 109 28.50 -33.24 -39.10
N GLY A 110 27.69 -32.54 -38.30
CA GLY A 110 26.29 -32.85 -38.03
C GLY A 110 26.09 -34.04 -37.09
N ASP A 111 27.11 -34.39 -36.30
CA ASP A 111 27.06 -35.56 -35.40
C ASP A 111 26.44 -35.23 -34.04
N GLY A 112 26.10 -33.96 -33.79
CA GLY A 112 25.49 -33.47 -32.55
C GLY A 112 26.49 -33.20 -31.43
N PHE A 113 27.78 -33.41 -31.67
CA PHE A 113 28.89 -33.09 -30.78
C PHE A 113 29.73 -31.95 -31.38
N ILE A 114 30.62 -31.36 -30.57
CA ILE A 114 31.62 -30.40 -31.07
C ILE A 114 32.98 -31.03 -30.82
N SER A 115 33.70 -31.31 -31.90
CA SER A 115 35.09 -31.78 -31.83
C SER A 115 36.05 -30.64 -31.45
N ARG A 116 37.27 -30.98 -30.99
CA ARG A 116 38.28 -29.96 -30.64
C ARG A 116 38.68 -29.12 -31.84
N GLU A 117 38.71 -29.70 -33.04
CA GLU A 117 38.99 -28.97 -34.27
C GLU A 117 37.87 -27.97 -34.60
N GLU A 118 36.60 -28.40 -34.60
CA GLU A 118 35.44 -27.52 -34.86
C GLU A 118 35.31 -26.37 -33.87
N PHE A 119 35.62 -26.63 -32.60
CA PHE A 119 35.66 -25.60 -31.57
C PHE A 119 36.73 -24.54 -31.84
N LYS A 120 37.91 -24.97 -32.33
CA LYS A 120 39.01 -24.06 -32.63
C LYS A 120 38.71 -23.23 -33.88
N ASP A 121 38.15 -23.85 -34.90
CA ASP A 121 37.73 -23.18 -36.14
C ASP A 121 36.66 -22.12 -35.91
N ILE A 122 35.72 -22.35 -34.97
CA ILE A 122 34.69 -21.35 -34.68
C ILE A 122 35.18 -20.19 -33.81
N LEU A 123 36.23 -20.40 -33.02
CA LEU A 123 36.89 -19.34 -32.24
C LEU A 123 37.80 -18.45 -33.09
N GLU A 124 38.29 -18.96 -34.23
CA GLU A 124 39.12 -18.22 -35.18
C GLU A 124 38.28 -17.48 -36.25
N LYS A 125 36.98 -17.79 -36.38
CA LYS A 125 36.03 -17.01 -37.19
C LYS A 125 35.64 -15.72 -36.43
N PRO A 126 35.83 -14.52 -37.02
CA PRO A 126 35.56 -13.24 -36.37
C PRO A 126 34.08 -12.99 -36.07
#